data_AF-A0A5N7SDM0-F1
#
_entry.id   AF-A0A5N7SDM0-F1
#
_cell.length_a   1.000
_cell.length_b   1.000
_cell.length_c   1.000
_cell.angle_alpha   90.00
_cell.angle_beta   90.00
_cell.angle_gamma   90.00
#
_symmetry.space_group_name_H-M   'P 1'
#
loop_
_entity.id
_entity.type
_entity.pdbx_description
1 polymer ?
#
loop_
_entity_poly.entity_id
_entity_poly.type
_entity_poly.pdbx_seq_one_letter_code
_entity_poly.pdbx_strand_id
1 'polypeptide(L)'
;MVDQLWPNFEKAVSEAGLPIEQLGTELVLGGWSLKNGRMMATAYAKSDSRRPCVVQPIGGQMASPGEPLQAATPSMAQVDLLAHARLQVSYLNGQLGRKVAGGRLLVGFLQKGQALLKDLGEI
;
A
#
# COMPACT_ATOMS: atom_id res chain seq x y z
N MET A 1 -7.12 -17.52 1.43
CA MET A 1 -5.82 -17.82 2.08
C MET A 1 -5.82 -17.34 3.53
N VAL A 2 -5.87 -16.03 3.82
CA VAL A 2 -5.83 -15.52 5.21
C VAL A 2 -6.92 -16.13 6.09
N ASP A 3 -8.16 -16.22 5.61
CA ASP A 3 -9.26 -16.87 6.37
C ASP A 3 -9.02 -18.34 6.72
N GLN A 4 -8.33 -19.09 5.85
CA GLN A 4 -8.06 -20.51 6.07
C GLN A 4 -6.97 -20.71 7.13
N LEU A 5 -6.04 -19.77 7.23
CA LEU A 5 -4.93 -19.84 8.19
C LEU A 5 -5.32 -19.28 9.55
N TRP A 6 -6.34 -18.42 9.61
CA TRP A 6 -6.71 -17.68 10.81
C TRP A 6 -7.00 -18.53 12.06
N PRO A 7 -7.71 -19.67 11.98
CA PRO A 7 -7.95 -20.53 13.14
C PRO A 7 -6.66 -21.03 13.81
N ASN A 8 -5.61 -21.27 13.02
CA ASN A 8 -4.31 -21.69 13.55
C ASN A 8 -3.58 -20.54 14.25
N PHE A 9 -3.75 -19.30 13.79
CA PHE A 9 -3.21 -18.12 14.48
C PHE A 9 -3.91 -17.88 15.82
N GLU A 10 -5.24 -17.95 15.86
CA GLU A 10 -6.00 -17.84 17.12
C GLU A 10 -5.60 -18.92 18.13
N LYS A 11 -5.43 -20.16 17.66
CA LYS A 11 -4.94 -21.27 18.48
C LYS A 11 -3.53 -20.98 19.04
N ALA A 12 -2.59 -20.55 18.20
CA ALA A 12 -1.22 -20.26 18.62
C ALA A 12 -1.15 -19.10 19.64
N VAL A 13 -1.97 -18.05 19.47
CA VAL A 13 -2.06 -16.92 20.41
C VAL A 13 -2.61 -17.38 21.76
N SER A 14 -3.64 -18.22 21.74
CA SER A 14 -4.20 -18.84 22.96
C SER A 14 -3.17 -19.71 23.68
N GLU A 15 -2.47 -20.59 22.96
CA GLU A 15 -1.42 -21.45 23.51
C GLU A 15 -0.23 -20.65 24.08
N ALA A 16 0.05 -19.47 23.51
CA ALA A 16 1.07 -18.56 24.00
C ALA A 16 0.61 -17.68 25.19
N GLY A 17 -0.66 -17.75 25.61
CA GLY A 17 -1.22 -16.92 26.67
C GLY A 17 -1.29 -15.43 26.30
N LEU A 18 -1.39 -15.11 25.01
CA LEU A 18 -1.43 -13.74 24.51
C LEU A 18 -2.88 -13.23 24.39
N PRO A 19 -3.13 -11.92 24.53
CA PRO A 19 -4.46 -11.33 24.43
C PRO A 19 -5.02 -11.45 23.01
N ILE A 20 -6.04 -12.30 22.83
CA ILE A 20 -6.62 -12.60 21.52
C ILE A 20 -7.33 -11.39 20.90
N GLU A 21 -7.81 -10.47 21.73
CA GLU A 21 -8.42 -9.20 21.32
C GLU A 21 -7.44 -8.24 20.62
N GLN A 22 -6.13 -8.49 20.73
CA GLN A 22 -5.09 -7.72 20.05
C GLN A 22 -4.59 -8.43 18.78
N LEU A 23 -5.10 -9.62 18.46
CA LEU A 23 -4.69 -10.36 17.27
C LEU A 23 -5.24 -9.68 16.01
N GLY A 24 -4.33 -9.23 15.15
CA GLY A 24 -4.64 -8.63 13.88
C GLY A 24 -3.51 -8.87 12.87
N THR A 25 -3.86 -8.88 11.59
CA THR A 25 -2.86 -8.84 10.52
C THR A 25 -3.30 -7.91 9.41
N GLU A 26 -2.33 -7.19 8.86
CA GLU A 26 -2.43 -6.40 7.64
C GLU A 26 -1.32 -6.87 6.70
N LEU A 27 -1.70 -7.31 5.50
CA LEU A 27 -0.78 -7.86 4.52
C LEU A 27 -1.01 -7.18 3.17
N VAL A 28 0.06 -6.71 2.54
CA VAL A 28 0.01 -6.20 1.17
C VAL A 28 0.79 -7.15 0.27
N LEU A 29 0.09 -7.76 -0.69
CA LEU A 29 0.71 -8.62 -1.71
C LEU A 29 0.72 -7.89 -3.03
N GLY A 30 1.91 -7.60 -3.56
CA GLY A 30 2.11 -6.91 -4.83
C GLY A 30 2.98 -7.69 -5.79
N GLY A 31 2.75 -7.54 -7.09
CA GLY A 31 3.54 -8.17 -8.14
C GLY A 31 3.21 -7.66 -9.54
N TRP A 32 4.10 -7.96 -10.50
CA TRP A 32 3.89 -7.64 -11.91
C TRP A 32 2.81 -8.55 -12.52
N SER A 33 1.76 -7.97 -13.09
CA SER A 33 0.74 -8.69 -13.83
C SER A 33 1.01 -8.59 -15.33
N LEU A 34 1.48 -9.68 -15.95
CA LEU A 34 1.65 -9.75 -17.41
C LEU A 34 0.32 -9.47 -18.14
N LYS A 35 -0.79 -10.02 -17.63
CA LYS A 35 -2.12 -9.83 -18.20
C LYS A 35 -2.55 -8.36 -18.26
N ASN A 36 -2.23 -7.58 -17.23
CA ASN A 36 -2.62 -6.18 -17.14
C ASN A 36 -1.49 -5.21 -17.51
N GLY A 37 -0.31 -5.72 -17.86
CA GLY A 37 0.88 -4.92 -18.19
C GLY A 37 1.33 -3.97 -17.08
N ARG A 38 1.01 -4.27 -15.81
CA ARG A 38 1.28 -3.36 -14.68
C ARG A 38 1.52 -4.07 -13.36
N MET A 39 2.15 -3.37 -12.42
CA MET A 39 2.16 -3.75 -11.01
C MET A 39 0.73 -3.71 -10.47
N MET A 40 0.37 -4.75 -9.73
CA MET A 40 -0.89 -4.84 -9.01
C MET A 40 -0.58 -5.22 -7.57
N ALA A 41 -1.32 -4.67 -6.63
CA ALA A 41 -1.29 -5.15 -5.26
C ALA A 41 -2.68 -5.23 -4.63
N THR A 42 -2.78 -6.05 -3.60
CA THR A 42 -3.98 -6.28 -2.82
C THR A 42 -3.62 -6.23 -1.35
N ALA A 43 -4.36 -5.43 -0.59
CA ALA A 43 -4.32 -5.42 0.86
C ALA A 43 -5.31 -6.44 1.42
N TYR A 44 -4.89 -7.13 2.47
CA TYR A 44 -5.67 -8.07 3.25
C TYR A 44 -5.63 -7.64 4.71
N ALA A 45 -6.77 -7.60 5.37
CA ALA A 45 -6.85 -7.34 6.80
C ALA A 45 -7.77 -8.34 7.50
N LYS A 46 -7.34 -8.86 8.66
CA LYS A 46 -8.08 -9.85 9.44
C LYS A 46 -7.80 -9.64 10.93
N SER A 47 -8.85 -9.76 11.75
CA SER A 47 -8.77 -9.54 13.20
C SER A 47 -9.58 -10.54 14.03
N ASP A 48 -10.54 -11.28 13.45
CA ASP A 48 -11.18 -12.41 14.12
C ASP A 48 -11.77 -13.42 13.14
N SER A 49 -12.04 -14.63 13.64
CA SER A 49 -12.73 -15.70 12.89
C SER A 49 -14.20 -15.40 12.56
N ARG A 50 -14.83 -14.41 13.19
CA ARG A 50 -16.27 -14.13 13.04
C ARG A 50 -16.58 -13.34 11.77
N ARG A 51 -15.60 -12.60 11.25
CA ARG A 51 -15.74 -11.76 10.05
C ARG A 51 -14.82 -12.26 8.94
N PRO A 52 -15.24 -12.26 7.67
CA PRO A 52 -14.35 -12.56 6.56
C PRO A 52 -13.14 -11.62 6.54
N CYS A 53 -12.02 -12.08 5.98
CA CYS A 53 -10.89 -11.21 5.66
C CYS A 53 -11.36 -10.05 4.79
N VAL A 54 -11.03 -8.82 5.18
CA VAL A 54 -11.20 -7.65 4.32
C VAL A 54 -10.17 -7.75 3.22
N VAL A 55 -10.62 -7.67 1.97
CA VAL A 55 -9.75 -7.73 0.79
C VAL A 55 -9.99 -6.47 -0.02
N GLN A 56 -8.94 -5.67 -0.18
CA GLN A 56 -9.01 -4.41 -0.91
C GLN A 56 -7.94 -4.40 -2.02
N PRO A 57 -8.35 -4.45 -3.30
CA PRO A 57 -7.44 -4.14 -4.39
C PRO A 57 -6.88 -2.74 -4.18
N ILE A 58 -5.57 -2.60 -4.23
CA ILE A 58 -4.93 -1.29 -4.16
C ILE A 58 -4.95 -0.72 -5.57
N GLY A 59 -5.93 0.14 -5.82
CA GLY A 59 -5.99 0.98 -7.01
C GLY A 59 -4.93 2.08 -6.96
N GLY A 60 -4.36 2.43 -8.12
CA GLY A 60 -3.42 3.55 -8.25
C GLY A 60 -1.93 3.20 -8.27
N GLN A 61 -1.53 1.96 -8.56
CA GLN A 61 -0.11 1.59 -8.58
C GLN A 61 0.59 1.88 -9.91
N MET A 62 1.69 2.63 -9.81
CA MET A 62 2.62 3.02 -10.89
C MET A 62 3.28 1.79 -11.53
N ALA A 63 2.85 1.47 -12.75
CA ALA A 63 3.70 0.83 -13.74
C ALA A 63 3.54 1.64 -15.02
N SER A 64 4.66 2.26 -15.45
CA SER A 64 4.70 3.43 -16.34
C SER A 64 3.94 4.63 -15.76
N PRO A 65 4.52 5.84 -15.73
CA PRO A 65 3.77 6.98 -15.25
C PRO A 65 2.56 7.21 -16.17
N GLY A 66 1.35 7.01 -15.64
CA GLY A 66 0.11 7.42 -16.29
C GLY A 66 -0.10 8.93 -16.10
N GLU A 67 -1.30 9.44 -16.39
CA GLU A 67 -1.65 10.82 -16.04
C GLU A 67 -1.51 11.04 -14.51
N PRO A 68 -0.89 12.16 -14.07
CA PRO A 68 -0.32 13.26 -14.85
C PRO A 68 1.20 13.12 -15.12
N LEU A 69 1.81 12.01 -14.73
CA LEU A 69 3.26 11.84 -14.72
C LEU A 69 3.85 11.39 -16.06
N GLN A 70 3.04 11.06 -17.05
CA GLN A 70 3.51 10.52 -18.35
C GLN A 70 4.54 11.41 -19.06
N ALA A 71 4.44 12.73 -18.88
CA ALA A 71 5.36 13.72 -19.45
C ALA A 71 6.49 14.12 -18.47
N ALA A 72 6.45 13.64 -17.23
CA ALA A 72 7.43 13.96 -16.22
C ALA A 72 8.73 13.19 -16.45
N THR A 73 9.87 13.86 -16.29
CA THR A 73 11.18 13.20 -16.39
C THR A 73 11.36 12.28 -15.17
N PRO A 74 11.65 10.98 -15.36
CA PRO A 74 11.86 10.06 -14.25
C PRO A 74 13.05 10.51 -13.37
N SER A 75 12.84 10.56 -12.06
CA SER A 75 13.89 10.91 -11.09
C SER A 75 13.61 10.28 -9.73
N MET A 76 14.70 9.97 -9.01
CA MET A 76 14.69 9.48 -7.63
C MET A 76 15.20 10.54 -6.64
N ALA A 77 15.49 11.76 -7.12
CA ALA A 77 15.84 12.86 -6.23
C ALA A 77 14.63 13.24 -5.37
N GLN A 78 14.85 13.50 -4.08
CA GLN A 78 13.77 13.79 -3.13
C GLN A 78 12.89 14.97 -3.57
N VAL A 79 13.50 16.01 -4.14
CA VAL A 79 12.78 17.19 -4.66
C VAL A 79 11.83 16.82 -5.80
N ASP A 80 12.27 15.96 -6.71
CA ASP A 80 11.47 15.53 -7.85
C ASP A 80 10.37 14.56 -7.41
N LEU A 81 10.64 13.68 -6.44
CA LEU A 81 9.64 12.80 -5.84
C LEU A 81 8.50 13.60 -5.18
N LEU A 82 8.83 14.66 -4.45
CA LEU A 82 7.84 15.56 -3.87
C LEU A 82 7.05 16.30 -4.96
N ALA A 83 7.71 16.80 -6.00
CA ALA A 83 7.05 17.47 -7.11
C ALA A 83 6.08 16.54 -7.85
N HIS A 84 6.50 15.32 -8.18
CA HIS A 84 5.66 14.31 -8.81
C HIS A 84 4.48 13.91 -7.92
N ALA A 85 4.68 13.75 -6.62
CA ALA A 85 3.60 13.46 -5.68
C ALA A 85 2.56 14.59 -5.64
N ARG A 86 2.99 15.86 -5.62
CA ARG A 86 2.08 17.02 -5.66
C ARG A 86 1.25 17.06 -6.94
N LEU A 87 1.87 16.75 -8.08
CA LEU A 87 1.17 16.64 -9.36
C LEU A 87 0.10 15.55 -9.29
N GLN A 88 0.44 14.36 -8.80
CA GLN A 88 -0.50 13.25 -8.66
C GLN A 88 -1.68 13.60 -7.73
N VAL A 89 -1.40 14.22 -6.57
CA VAL A 89 -2.41 14.66 -5.61
C VAL A 89 -3.37 15.67 -6.25
N SER A 90 -2.83 16.65 -6.96
CA SER A 90 -3.63 17.68 -7.64
C SER A 90 -4.54 17.07 -8.71
N TYR A 91 -4.00 16.15 -9.51
CA TYR A 91 -4.77 15.43 -10.53
C TYR A 91 -5.91 14.62 -9.91
N LEU A 92 -5.65 13.81 -8.88
CA LEU A 92 -6.67 12.96 -8.24
C LEU A 92 -7.78 13.79 -7.57
N ASN A 93 -7.41 14.84 -6.86
CA ASN A 93 -8.38 15.72 -6.21
C ASN A 93 -9.23 16.48 -7.24
N GLY A 94 -8.62 16.90 -8.35
CA GLY A 94 -9.31 17.55 -9.47
C GLY A 94 -10.32 16.62 -10.14
N GLN A 95 -9.93 15.38 -10.44
CA GLN A 95 -10.81 14.38 -11.06
C GLN A 95 -12.06 14.06 -10.21
N LEU A 96 -11.92 14.07 -8.88
CA LEU A 96 -13.00 13.71 -7.96
C LEU A 96 -13.75 14.91 -7.37
N GLY A 97 -13.35 16.14 -7.71
CA GLY A 97 -13.96 17.38 -7.23
C GLY A 97 -13.91 17.57 -5.71
N ARG A 98 -13.08 16.81 -5.00
CA ARG A 98 -12.93 16.86 -3.54
C ARG A 98 -11.54 16.39 -3.13
N LYS A 99 -11.12 16.73 -1.90
CA LYS A 99 -9.85 16.25 -1.35
C LYS A 99 -9.94 14.77 -0.97
N VAL A 100 -9.26 13.92 -1.74
CA VAL A 100 -9.12 12.48 -1.50
C VAL A 100 -7.66 12.01 -1.36
N ALA A 101 -6.72 12.85 -1.77
CA ALA A 101 -5.28 12.58 -1.73
C ALA A 101 -4.52 13.77 -1.09
N GLY A 102 -3.34 13.49 -0.52
CA GLY A 102 -2.44 14.46 0.12
C GLY A 102 -1.90 13.95 1.46
N GLY A 103 -1.36 14.86 2.28
CA GLY A 103 -0.87 14.53 3.62
C GLY A 103 0.65 14.48 3.64
N ARG A 104 1.25 13.35 4.03
CA ARG A 104 2.71 13.18 4.07
C ARG A 104 3.16 12.15 3.04
N LEU A 105 4.23 12.47 2.31
CA LEU A 105 4.83 11.56 1.35
C LEU A 105 5.75 10.57 2.07
N LEU A 106 5.36 9.30 2.10
CA LEU A 106 6.21 8.21 2.57
C LEU A 106 6.80 7.46 1.37
N VAL A 107 8.11 7.24 1.38
CA VAL A 107 8.82 6.52 0.31
C VAL A 107 9.57 5.33 0.89
N GLY A 108 9.27 4.15 0.34
CA GLY A 108 9.99 2.91 0.63
C GLY A 108 11.15 2.70 -0.34
N PHE A 109 12.36 2.53 0.19
CA PHE A 109 13.53 2.09 -0.57
C PHE A 109 13.79 0.61 -0.25
N LEU A 110 13.82 -0.21 -1.30
CA LEU A 110 14.24 -1.60 -1.20
C LEU A 110 15.63 -1.71 -1.80
N GLN A 111 16.57 -2.21 -1.00
CA GLN A 111 17.93 -2.52 -1.44
C GLN A 111 18.35 -3.88 -0.89
N LYS A 112 19.47 -4.42 -1.38
CA LYS A 112 19.92 -5.77 -0.98
C LYS A 112 20.07 -5.85 0.54
N GLY A 113 19.25 -6.69 1.17
CA GLY A 113 19.27 -6.92 2.62
C GLY A 113 18.60 -5.82 3.46
N GLN A 114 17.93 -4.83 2.86
CA GLN A 114 17.31 -3.75 3.62
C GLN A 114 16.04 -3.20 2.96
N ALA A 115 15.04 -2.92 3.79
CA ALA A 115 13.90 -2.08 3.48
C ALA A 115 13.95 -0.83 4.38
N LEU A 116 13.87 0.35 3.76
CA LEU A 116 13.88 1.64 4.45
C LEU A 116 12.59 2.38 4.12
N LEU A 117 11.89 2.87 5.14
CA LEU A 117 10.79 3.81 4.96
C LEU A 117 11.27 5.21 5.34
N LYS A 118 11.11 6.18 4.45
CA LYS A 118 11.42 7.59 4.72
C LYS A 118 10.18 8.45 4.59
N ASP A 119 10.00 9.34 5.55
CA ASP A 119 9.05 10.44 5.46
C ASP A 119 9.73 11.62 4.76
N LEU A 120 9.21 12.03 3.61
CA LEU A 120 9.78 13.10 2.79
C LEU A 120 9.10 14.46 3.02
N GLY A 121 8.08 14.52 3.89
CA GLY A 121 7.36 15.74 4.24
C GLY A 121 5.97 15.86 3.63
N GLU A 122 5.37 17.05 3.80
CA GLU A 122 3.98 17.31 3.43
C GLU A 122 3.79 17.56 1.93
N ILE A 123 2.62 17.15 1.45
CA ILE A 123 2.13 17.27 0.07
C ILE A 123 0.66 17.72 0.02
#